data_AF-A0A6B3EKQ7-F1
#
_entry.id   AF-A0A6B3EKQ7-F1
#
_cell.length_a   1.000
_cell.length_b   1.000
_cell.length_c   1.000
_cell.angle_alpha   90.00
_cell.angle_beta   90.00
_cell.angle_gamma   90.00
#
_symmetry.space_group_name_H-M   'P 1'
#
loop_
_entity.id
_entity.type
_entity.pdbx_description
1 polymer ?
#
loop_
_entity_poly.entity_id
_entity_poly.type
_entity_poly.pdbx_seq_one_letter_code
_entity_poly.pdbx_strand_id
1 'polypeptide(L)'
;SMIALGTALVTRTVKRGAGSVDTWLMRHAREEHALTIGAQVAEEAKLAAALETGARLPVRGQDRDEGLPRVGELTVAEVRAVLRPVYEDVARLVAGVLDASPPELVDDVFE
;
A
#
# COMPACT_ATOMS: atom_id res chain seq x y z
N SER A 1 6.92 -8.43 13.76
CA SER A 1 7.38 -9.41 14.77
C SER A 1 6.72 -9.08 16.08
N MET A 2 6.19 -10.09 16.78
CA MET A 2 5.75 -9.90 18.16
C MET A 2 6.96 -10.11 19.08
N ILE A 3 7.20 -9.19 20.00
CA ILE A 3 8.31 -9.25 20.96
C ILE A 3 7.67 -9.27 22.35
N ALA A 4 7.85 -10.38 23.07
CA ALA A 4 7.52 -10.46 24.49
C ALA A 4 8.82 -10.81 25.24
N LEU A 5 9.10 -10.14 26.35
CA LEU A 5 10.27 -10.38 27.22
C LEU A 5 11.61 -10.48 26.45
N GLY A 6 11.82 -9.61 25.47
CA GLY A 6 13.08 -9.55 24.70
C GLY A 6 13.33 -10.69 23.72
N THR A 7 12.36 -11.59 23.51
CA THR A 7 12.44 -12.66 22.51
C THR A 7 11.35 -12.51 21.45
N ALA A 8 11.73 -12.66 20.18
CA ALA A 8 10.79 -12.62 19.06
C ALA A 8 10.11 -13.98 18.91
N LEU A 9 8.82 -14.06 19.25
CA LEU A 9 8.06 -15.32 19.25
C LEU A 9 7.64 -15.75 17.84
N VAL A 10 7.27 -14.79 16.98
CA VAL A 10 6.92 -15.06 15.58
C VAL A 10 7.44 -13.93 14.70
N THR A 11 8.31 -14.26 13.75
CA THR A 11 8.74 -13.36 12.68
C THR A 11 8.24 -13.90 11.35
N ARG A 12 7.29 -13.18 10.74
CA ARG A 12 6.92 -13.39 9.34
C ARG A 12 7.17 -12.08 8.59
N THR A 13 7.80 -12.19 7.43
CA THR A 13 8.18 -11.04 6.60
C THR A 13 7.48 -11.16 5.27
N VAL A 14 6.67 -10.17 4.91
CA VAL A 14 6.10 -10.07 3.55
C VAL A 14 7.12 -9.32 2.70
N LYS A 15 7.64 -9.95 1.64
CA LYS A 15 8.51 -9.29 0.64
C LYS A 15 7.70 -8.41 -0.31
N ARG A 16 6.85 -7.53 0.23
CA ARG A 16 6.15 -6.45 -0.46
C ARG A 16 6.40 -5.17 0.33
N GLY A 17 7.57 -4.54 0.11
CA GLY A 17 7.94 -3.30 0.77
C GLY A 17 7.26 -2.07 0.18
N ALA A 18 7.41 -0.90 0.80
CA ALA A 18 6.81 0.38 0.37
C ALA A 18 7.04 0.70 -1.11
N GLY A 19 8.24 0.46 -1.65
CA GLY A 19 8.54 0.69 -3.07
C GLY A 19 7.80 -0.23 -4.05
N SER A 20 7.24 -1.35 -3.58
CA SER A 20 6.38 -2.20 -4.42
C SER A 20 5.04 -1.53 -4.72
N VAL A 21 4.49 -0.77 -3.75
CA VAL A 21 3.22 -0.07 -3.92
C VAL A 21 3.35 1.06 -4.91
N ASP A 22 4.41 1.86 -4.78
CA ASP A 22 4.64 3.01 -5.68
C ASP A 22 4.85 2.51 -7.11
N THR A 23 5.59 1.41 -7.26
CA THR A 23 5.76 0.73 -8.56
C THR A 23 4.43 0.25 -9.13
N TRP A 24 3.53 -0.28 -8.29
CA TRP A 24 2.22 -0.73 -8.74
C TRP A 24 1.30 0.42 -9.12
N LEU A 25 1.36 1.55 -8.40
CA LEU A 25 0.64 2.77 -8.75
C LEU A 25 1.15 3.37 -10.06
N MET A 26 2.47 3.43 -10.25
CA MET A 26 3.08 3.84 -11.51
C MET A 26 2.62 2.97 -12.68
N ARG A 27 2.56 1.65 -12.46
CA ARG A 27 2.07 0.70 -13.46
C ARG A 27 0.58 0.92 -13.75
N HIS A 28 -0.24 1.09 -12.72
CA HIS A 28 -1.66 1.35 -12.86
C HIS A 28 -1.95 2.64 -13.64
N ALA A 29 -1.26 3.75 -13.31
CA ALA A 29 -1.36 5.00 -14.06
C ALA A 29 -0.96 4.81 -15.55
N ARG A 30 0.05 3.98 -15.81
CA ARG A 30 0.51 3.70 -17.18
C ARG A 30 -0.47 2.81 -17.97
N GLU A 31 -1.12 1.86 -17.31
CA GLU A 31 -2.04 0.89 -17.93
C GLU A 31 -3.44 1.48 -18.13
N GLU A 32 -4.01 2.13 -17.12
CA GLU A 32 -5.39 2.63 -17.15
C GLU A 32 -5.52 4.07 -17.65
N HIS A 33 -4.48 4.91 -17.47
CA HIS A 33 -4.54 6.34 -17.77
C HIS A 33 -3.59 6.80 -18.88
N ALA A 34 -2.85 5.85 -19.49
CA ALA A 34 -1.77 6.11 -20.44
C ALA A 34 -0.77 7.17 -19.94
N LEU A 35 -0.58 7.25 -18.61
CA LEU A 35 0.22 8.28 -17.96
C LEU A 35 1.42 7.66 -17.27
N THR A 36 2.62 8.06 -17.67
CA THR A 36 3.85 7.67 -16.99
C THR A 36 4.14 8.66 -15.87
N ILE A 37 4.09 8.18 -14.62
CA ILE A 37 4.40 8.97 -13.42
C ILE A 37 5.64 8.43 -12.71
N GLY A 38 6.34 9.29 -11.98
CA GLY A 38 7.49 8.89 -11.14
C GLY A 38 7.07 8.40 -9.76
N ALA A 39 8.02 7.79 -9.04
CA ALA A 39 7.79 7.25 -7.70
C ALA A 39 7.33 8.33 -6.69
N GLN A 40 7.87 9.55 -6.77
CA GLN A 40 7.45 10.66 -5.90
C GLN A 40 5.98 11.03 -6.12
N VAL A 41 5.53 11.11 -7.37
CA VAL A 41 4.13 11.43 -7.70
C VAL A 41 3.20 10.29 -7.26
N ALA A 42 3.64 9.04 -7.40
CA ALA A 42 2.91 7.88 -6.89
C ALA A 42 2.79 7.89 -5.36
N GLU A 43 3.86 8.26 -4.64
CA GLU A 43 3.87 8.43 -3.19
C GLU A 43 2.90 9.54 -2.75
N GLU A 44 2.93 10.70 -3.41
CA GLU A 44 2.03 11.82 -3.12
C GLU A 44 0.56 11.41 -3.30
N ALA A 45 0.24 10.69 -4.38
CA ALA A 45 -1.10 10.16 -4.61
C ALA A 45 -1.52 9.13 -3.55
N LYS A 46 -0.59 8.28 -3.10
CA LYS A 46 -0.81 7.32 -2.02
C LYS A 46 -1.15 8.02 -0.70
N LEU A 47 -0.38 9.04 -0.33
CA LEU A 47 -0.60 9.83 0.89
C LEU A 47 -1.92 10.58 0.83
N ALA A 48 -2.25 11.21 -0.30
CA ALA A 48 -3.50 11.91 -0.48
C ALA A 48 -4.72 10.97 -0.39
N ALA A 49 -4.63 9.77 -0.99
CA ALA A 49 -5.70 8.77 -0.92
C ALA A 49 -5.95 8.21 0.49
N ALA A 50 -4.95 8.29 1.38
CA ALA A 50 -5.11 7.89 2.78
C ALA A 50 -5.97 8.88 3.56
N LEU A 51 -5.91 10.17 3.21
CA LEU A 51 -6.59 11.26 3.93
C LEU A 51 -7.98 11.57 3.37
N GLU A 52 -8.18 11.37 2.07
CA GLU A 52 -9.42 11.74 1.39
C GLU A 52 -10.29 10.54 1.02
N THR A 53 -11.61 10.75 0.92
CA THR A 53 -12.57 9.73 0.47
C THR A 53 -13.41 10.29 -0.69
N GLY A 54 -13.60 9.50 -1.75
CA GLY A 54 -14.38 9.92 -2.92
C GLY A 54 -13.71 10.97 -3.82
N ALA A 55 -12.48 11.39 -3.51
CA ALA A 55 -11.76 12.42 -4.24
C ALA A 55 -11.08 11.90 -5.52
N ARG A 56 -10.79 12.84 -6.43
CA ARG A 56 -9.87 12.68 -7.55
C ARG A 56 -8.57 13.42 -7.23
N LEU A 57 -7.46 12.78 -7.53
CA LEU A 57 -6.11 13.21 -7.20
C LEU A 57 -5.41 13.61 -8.50
N PRO A 58 -5.16 14.90 -8.74
CA PRO A 58 -4.43 15.33 -9.93
C PRO A 58 -2.98 14.86 -9.84
N VAL A 59 -2.50 14.19 -10.88
CA VAL A 59 -1.13 13.67 -10.97
C VAL A 59 -0.44 14.19 -12.22
N ARG A 60 0.77 14.73 -12.05
CA ARG A 60 1.60 15.20 -13.16
C ARG A 60 2.45 14.04 -13.69
N GLY A 61 2.40 13.83 -14.99
CA GLY A 61 3.18 12.79 -15.65
C GLY A 61 3.47 13.13 -17.10
N GLN A 62 3.93 12.12 -17.83
CA GLN A 62 4.15 12.18 -19.27
C GLN A 62 3.12 11.31 -19.96
N ASP A 63 2.53 11.84 -21.03
CA ASP A 63 1.71 11.05 -21.93
C ASP A 63 2.57 9.90 -22.50
N ARG A 64 2.01 8.70 -22.50
CA ARG A 64 2.74 7.50 -22.94
C ARG A 64 3.09 7.53 -24.42
N ASP A 65 2.22 8.07 -25.26
CA ASP A 65 2.34 7.98 -26.71
C ASP A 65 3.13 9.17 -27.27
N GLU A 66 2.87 10.37 -26.74
CA GLU A 66 3.51 11.61 -27.23
C GLU A 66 4.73 12.03 -26.39
N GLY A 67 4.89 11.49 -25.17
CA GLY A 67 5.96 11.87 -24.24
C GLY A 67 5.82 13.27 -23.64
N LEU A 68 4.72 13.96 -23.94
CA LEU A 68 4.49 15.34 -23.52
C LEU A 68 4.00 15.41 -22.07
N PRO A 69 4.42 16.43 -21.29
CA PRO A 69 3.90 16.64 -19.94
C PRO A 69 2.38 16.83 -19.93
N ARG A 70 1.67 16.02 -19.14
CA ARG A 70 0.22 16.04 -18.99
C ARG A 70 -0.17 15.91 -17.52
N VAL A 71 -1.28 16.53 -17.15
CA VAL A 71 -1.96 16.30 -15.86
C VAL A 71 -3.06 15.26 -16.07
N GLY A 72 -2.96 14.13 -15.40
CA GLY A 72 -4.04 13.15 -15.29
C GLY A 72 -4.71 13.21 -13.92
N GLU A 73 -5.71 12.35 -13.71
CA GLU A 73 -6.41 12.21 -12.44
C GLU A 73 -6.45 10.74 -12.04
N LEU A 74 -6.06 10.42 -10.81
CA LEU A 74 -6.31 9.12 -10.18
C LEU A 74 -7.42 9.27 -9.15
N THR A 75 -8.33 8.32 -9.06
CA THR A 75 -9.33 8.29 -8.01
C THR A 75 -8.76 7.66 -6.74
N VAL A 76 -9.25 8.10 -5.57
CA VAL A 76 -8.93 7.42 -4.30
C VAL A 76 -9.31 5.94 -4.34
N ALA A 77 -10.38 5.58 -5.05
CA ALA A 77 -10.83 4.20 -5.19
C ALA A 77 -9.82 3.31 -5.93
N GLU A 78 -9.24 3.82 -7.03
CA GLU A 78 -8.17 3.14 -7.78
C GLU A 78 -6.94 2.94 -6.90
N VAL A 79 -6.49 3.98 -6.21
CA VAL A 79 -5.33 3.91 -5.32
C VAL A 79 -5.56 2.87 -4.21
N ARG A 80 -6.74 2.84 -3.60
CA ARG A 80 -7.12 1.83 -2.59
C ARG A 80 -7.19 0.42 -3.16
N ALA A 81 -7.66 0.26 -4.40
CA ALA A 81 -7.70 -1.04 -5.06
C ALA A 81 -6.29 -1.60 -5.29
N VAL A 82 -5.34 -0.75 -5.68
CA VAL A 82 -3.92 -1.11 -5.83
C VAL A 82 -3.29 -1.48 -4.48
N LEU A 83 -3.67 -0.81 -3.39
CA LEU A 83 -3.17 -1.06 -2.04
C LEU A 83 -3.77 -2.30 -1.36
N ARG A 84 -5.00 -2.70 -1.71
CA ARG A 84 -5.74 -3.78 -1.05
C ARG A 84 -4.97 -5.09 -0.87
N PRO A 85 -4.24 -5.62 -1.87
CA PRO A 85 -3.46 -6.84 -1.69
C PRO A 85 -2.39 -6.74 -0.61
N VAL A 86 -1.81 -5.55 -0.40
CA VAL A 86 -0.82 -5.32 0.66
C VAL A 86 -1.50 -5.33 2.02
N TYR A 87 -2.65 -4.68 2.16
CA TYR A 87 -3.41 -4.69 3.40
C TYR A 87 -3.91 -6.08 3.77
N GLU A 88 -4.37 -6.88 2.79
CA GLU A 88 -4.78 -8.26 3.03
C GLU A 88 -3.62 -9.13 3.50
N ASP A 89 -2.44 -8.98 2.91
CA ASP A 89 -1.25 -9.70 3.35
C ASP A 89 -0.86 -9.32 4.78
N VAL A 90 -0.91 -8.03 5.12
CA VAL A 90 -0.66 -7.55 6.48
C VAL A 90 -1.69 -8.11 7.46
N ALA A 91 -2.98 -8.10 7.11
CA ALA A 91 -4.03 -8.65 7.96
C ALA A 91 -3.84 -10.17 8.20
N ARG A 92 -3.52 -10.94 7.15
CA ARG A 92 -3.20 -12.38 7.27
C ARG A 92 -1.94 -12.62 8.11
N LEU A 93 -0.96 -11.73 8.02
CA LEU A 93 0.25 -11.79 8.81
C LEU A 93 -0.05 -11.63 10.29
N VAL A 94 -0.83 -10.61 10.66
CA VAL A 94 -1.24 -10.33 12.04
C VAL A 94 -2.09 -11.48 12.59
N ALA A 95 -3.11 -11.92 11.84
CA ALA A 95 -3.94 -13.05 12.23
C ALA A 95 -3.12 -14.32 12.48
N GLY A 96 -2.21 -14.67 11.55
CA GLY A 96 -1.36 -15.85 11.72
C GLY A 96 -0.33 -15.73 12.85
N VAL A 97 0.04 -14.52 13.27
CA VAL A 97 0.87 -14.30 14.47
C VAL A 97 0.03 -14.51 15.73
N LEU A 98 -1.20 -14.00 15.78
CA LEU A 98 -2.11 -14.21 16.91
C LEU A 98 -2.49 -15.69 17.08
N ASP A 99 -2.81 -16.40 15.99
CA ASP A 99 -3.14 -17.83 16.01
C ASP A 99 -1.97 -18.71 16.49
N ALA A 100 -0.73 -18.30 16.21
CA ALA A 100 0.47 -19.03 16.60
C ALA A 100 0.96 -18.65 18.01
N SER A 101 0.31 -17.68 18.67
CA SER A 101 0.71 -17.22 20.00
C SER A 101 0.15 -18.15 21.08
N PRO A 102 0.95 -18.49 22.11
CA PRO A 102 0.45 -19.20 23.28
C PRO A 102 -0.72 -18.43 23.91
N PRO A 103 -1.75 -19.13 24.44
CA PRO A 103 -2.94 -18.49 25.03
C PRO A 103 -2.58 -17.52 26.17
N GLU A 104 -1.46 -17.74 26.87
CA GLU A 104 -0.99 -16.90 27.97
C GLU A 104 -0.64 -15.44 27.56
N LEU A 105 -0.43 -15.17 26.26
CA LEU A 105 -0.10 -13.84 25.72
C LEU A 105 -1.28 -13.15 25.04
N VAL A 106 -2.35 -13.89 24.77
CA VAL A 106 -3.52 -13.39 24.05
C VAL A 106 -4.39 -12.55 24.98
N ASP A 107 -4.49 -12.94 26.26
CA ASP A 107 -5.25 -12.21 27.28
C ASP A 107 -4.75 -10.77 27.50
N ASP A 108 -3.47 -10.48 27.23
CA ASP A 108 -2.86 -9.14 27.38
C ASP A 108 -3.15 -8.18 26.20
N VAL A 109 -3.70 -8.68 25.09
CA VAL A 109 -3.97 -7.89 23.85
C VAL A 109 -5.47 -7.55 23.70
N PHE A 110 -6.35 -8.26 24.40
CA PHE A 110 -7.81 -8.09 24.31
C PHE A 110 -8.40 -7.10 25.33
N GLU A 111 -7.60 -6.52 26.23
CA GLU A 111 -7.96 -5.37 27.07
C GLU A 111 -7.61 -4.04 26.38
#